data_AF-A0A1X4HWE8-F1
#
_entry.id   AF-A0A1X4HWE8-F1
#
_cell.length_a   1.000
_cell.length_b   1.000
_cell.length_c   1.000
_cell.angle_alpha   90.00
_cell.angle_beta   90.00
_cell.angle_gamma   90.00
#
_symmetry.space_group_name_H-M   'P 1'
#
loop_
_entity.id
_entity.type
_entity.pdbx_description
1 polymer ?
#
loop_
_entity_poly.entity_id
_entity_poly.type
_entity_poly.pdbx_seq_one_letter_code
_entity_poly.pdbx_strand_id
1 'polypeptide(L)'
;MNRSRRTALGAGITALTLAFGITALTEPAYSAEPSSNGNGAASEESGGSDDTGIYAAARIQYSGSVAKNGGTGNVTSADVNWTPPPCWYAPYLGAKDFKKKMSKDIERQMSAPGMGGHAGAALNELQRHYEDDYGWTDTPGYKDYNVEKDGEGMFWAAVENPDEPDLLKRSSCTDLPFWVDNGEAPPPQYEEAITPEILAALAYQHMQLPDTEVSLKPEETTKVNLPTWAWLDKAVFDEVQATASIAVPGFALQATTTAKPVSLKLEPGTKDAETYPASGECTIDADGSIGEPYAEGKADETPPCGITYLRSSGSGTYNLQATITWEIAWTGTGGAGGDLPDGTFGNDQAVTVQEIQAINR
;
A
#
# COMPACT_ATOMS: atom_id res chain seq x y z
N MET A 1 -26.80 82.78 -15.52
CA MET A 1 -25.47 83.16 -16.04
C MET A 1 -24.99 82.04 -16.95
N ASN A 2 -24.92 82.34 -18.23
CA ASN A 2 -24.83 81.38 -19.32
C ASN A 2 -23.58 81.75 -20.14
N ARG A 3 -22.61 80.85 -20.33
CA ARG A 3 -21.69 80.93 -21.47
C ARG A 3 -20.99 79.59 -21.73
N SER A 4 -21.30 79.09 -22.92
CA SER A 4 -20.66 78.02 -23.67
C SER A 4 -19.38 78.52 -24.36
N ARG A 5 -18.40 77.63 -24.60
CA ARG A 5 -17.72 77.36 -25.91
C ARG A 5 -16.18 77.09 -25.85
N ARG A 6 -15.81 76.06 -26.64
CA ARG A 6 -14.65 75.90 -27.56
C ARG A 6 -13.34 75.21 -27.07
N THR A 7 -13.17 73.98 -27.55
CA THR A 7 -12.06 73.43 -28.37
C THR A 7 -10.78 74.27 -28.56
N ALA A 8 -9.60 73.68 -28.34
CA ALA A 8 -8.67 73.18 -29.39
C ALA A 8 -7.23 72.88 -28.86
N LEU A 9 -6.72 71.70 -29.25
CA LEU A 9 -5.36 71.36 -29.71
C LEU A 9 -4.10 71.86 -28.98
N GLY A 10 -3.28 70.89 -28.56
CA GLY A 10 -1.91 70.76 -29.05
C GLY A 10 -0.78 70.98 -28.05
N ALA A 11 -0.04 69.92 -27.71
CA ALA A 11 1.43 69.88 -27.69
C ALA A 11 1.88 68.46 -27.32
N GLY A 12 2.64 67.83 -28.22
CA GLY A 12 3.25 66.53 -27.99
C GLY A 12 4.33 66.59 -26.91
N ILE A 13 4.40 65.55 -26.10
CA ILE A 13 5.51 65.29 -25.18
C ILE A 13 6.19 64.01 -25.65
N THR A 14 7.38 64.21 -26.17
CA THR A 14 8.45 63.23 -26.40
C THR A 14 8.72 62.49 -25.08
N ALA A 15 8.31 61.23 -24.99
CA ALA A 15 8.72 60.35 -23.90
C ALA A 15 10.11 59.80 -24.20
N LEU A 16 11.10 60.34 -23.51
CA LEU A 16 12.46 59.82 -23.43
C LEU A 16 12.40 58.52 -22.61
N THR A 17 12.57 57.37 -23.26
CA THR A 17 12.76 56.08 -22.59
C THR A 17 14.09 56.07 -21.85
N LEU A 18 14.07 56.26 -20.54
CA LEU A 18 15.18 55.94 -19.64
C LEU A 18 15.01 54.48 -19.19
N ALA A 19 15.86 53.60 -19.74
CA ALA A 19 16.01 52.23 -19.28
C ALA A 19 16.71 52.22 -17.92
N PHE A 20 15.98 51.87 -16.85
CA PHE A 20 16.58 51.43 -15.59
C PHE A 20 16.71 49.91 -15.64
N GLY A 21 17.95 49.43 -15.83
CA GLY A 21 18.30 48.03 -15.68
C GLY A 21 18.27 47.65 -14.21
N ILE A 22 17.29 46.82 -13.84
CA ILE A 22 17.30 46.07 -12.58
C ILE A 22 17.94 44.72 -12.91
N THR A 23 19.20 44.54 -12.52
CA THR A 23 19.85 43.23 -12.48
C THR A 23 19.31 42.46 -11.27
N ALA A 24 18.26 41.67 -11.50
CA ALA A 24 17.89 40.58 -10.61
C ALA A 24 18.76 39.36 -10.95
N LEU A 25 19.64 38.96 -10.03
CA LEU A 25 20.30 37.67 -10.06
C LEU A 25 19.27 36.62 -9.65
N THR A 26 18.54 36.08 -10.63
CA THR A 26 17.79 34.84 -10.48
C THR A 26 18.66 33.72 -11.06
N GLU A 27 19.22 32.91 -10.17
CA GLU A 27 19.86 31.66 -10.56
C GLU A 27 18.85 30.79 -11.33
N PRO A 28 19.26 30.13 -12.43
CA PRO A 28 18.40 29.17 -13.10
C PRO A 28 18.24 27.96 -12.18
N ALA A 29 17.05 27.81 -11.60
CA ALA A 29 16.54 26.52 -11.17
C ALA A 29 16.59 25.60 -12.39
N TYR A 30 17.48 24.62 -12.37
CA TYR A 30 17.55 23.60 -13.41
C TYR A 30 16.26 22.77 -13.37
N SER A 31 15.42 23.00 -14.38
CA SER A 31 14.37 22.10 -14.84
C SER A 31 15.00 20.77 -15.25
N ALA A 32 14.45 19.66 -14.76
CA ALA A 32 14.65 18.34 -15.35
C ALA A 32 13.27 17.76 -15.72
N GLU A 33 13.02 17.70 -17.03
CA GLU A 33 11.99 16.90 -17.71
C GLU A 33 12.64 16.42 -19.03
N PRO A 34 12.08 15.47 -19.81
CA PRO A 34 11.54 14.14 -19.49
C PRO A 34 11.98 13.04 -20.52
N SER A 35 11.40 11.83 -20.41
CA SER A 35 11.19 10.80 -21.47
C SER A 35 12.38 9.86 -21.81
N SER A 36 12.27 8.63 -22.30
CA SER A 36 11.18 7.68 -22.61
C SER A 36 11.80 6.44 -23.30
N ASN A 37 11.31 5.22 -23.03
CA ASN A 37 10.84 4.18 -23.98
C ASN A 37 11.10 2.74 -23.54
N GLY A 38 10.05 1.92 -23.64
CA GLY A 38 10.04 0.52 -23.23
C GLY A 38 10.35 -0.52 -24.30
N ASN A 39 10.30 -1.79 -23.87
CA ASN A 39 9.77 -2.97 -24.56
C ASN A 39 9.82 -4.15 -23.59
N GLY A 40 8.80 -5.01 -23.65
CA GLY A 40 8.46 -5.95 -22.58
C GLY A 40 9.15 -7.32 -22.58
N ALA A 41 8.72 -8.09 -21.58
CA ALA A 41 8.83 -9.54 -21.39
C ALA A 41 10.21 -10.12 -20.99
N ALA A 42 10.57 -9.88 -19.73
CA ALA A 42 10.82 -10.89 -18.70
C ALA A 42 10.78 -10.13 -17.37
N SER A 43 9.97 -10.53 -16.38
CA SER A 43 9.97 -9.88 -15.07
C SER A 43 11.20 -10.34 -14.28
N GLU A 44 12.35 -9.81 -14.69
CA GLU A 44 13.44 -9.54 -13.79
C GLU A 44 13.16 -8.15 -13.20
N GLU A 45 13.02 -8.00 -11.89
CA GLU A 45 13.31 -6.70 -11.26
C GLU A 45 14.81 -6.41 -11.46
N SER A 46 15.14 -5.95 -12.66
CA SER A 46 16.49 -5.53 -13.04
C SER A 46 16.88 -4.27 -12.30
N GLY A 47 18.11 -4.30 -11.76
CA GLY A 47 18.67 -3.27 -10.90
C GLY A 47 18.84 -1.92 -11.59
N GLY A 48 18.35 -0.88 -10.92
CA GLY A 48 18.83 0.48 -11.08
C GLY A 48 20.01 0.72 -10.15
N SER A 49 21.18 0.97 -10.74
CA SER A 49 22.34 1.55 -10.06
C SER A 49 22.20 3.06 -10.15
N ASP A 50 21.82 3.73 -9.06
CA ASP A 50 22.05 5.16 -8.91
C ASP A 50 22.96 5.44 -7.70
N ASP A 51 23.79 6.45 -7.85
CA ASP A 51 25.02 6.76 -7.10
C ASP A 51 24.82 7.16 -5.61
N THR A 52 23.69 6.82 -4.98
CA THR A 52 23.33 7.32 -3.64
C THR A 52 22.79 6.32 -2.60
N GLY A 53 22.59 5.02 -2.87
CA GLY A 53 22.44 4.04 -1.76
C GLY A 53 21.62 2.76 -2.00
N ILE A 54 22.14 1.66 -1.41
CA ILE A 54 21.50 0.41 -0.89
C ILE A 54 20.72 -0.41 -1.95
N TYR A 55 20.92 -1.72 -2.16
CA TYR A 55 20.32 -2.86 -1.43
C TYR A 55 21.09 -4.17 -1.69
N ALA A 56 21.53 -4.82 -0.62
CA ALA A 56 21.67 -6.28 -0.55
C ALA A 56 20.85 -6.82 0.63
N ALA A 57 19.81 -6.09 1.08
CA ALA A 57 18.85 -6.65 2.02
C ALA A 57 18.22 -7.89 1.38
N ALA A 58 18.11 -8.96 2.16
CA ALA A 58 17.37 -10.14 1.77
C ALA A 58 15.96 -9.71 1.33
N ARG A 59 15.68 -9.80 0.03
CA ARG A 59 14.41 -9.34 -0.53
C ARG A 59 13.30 -10.26 -0.06
N ILE A 60 12.20 -9.65 0.38
CA ILE A 60 10.98 -10.39 0.66
C ILE A 60 10.40 -10.85 -0.68
N GLN A 61 10.07 -12.13 -0.76
CA GLN A 61 9.45 -12.78 -1.91
C GLN A 61 7.97 -13.00 -1.62
N TYR A 62 7.13 -12.55 -2.54
CA TYR A 62 5.68 -12.70 -2.48
C TYR A 62 5.20 -13.78 -3.44
N SER A 63 4.21 -14.57 -3.02
CA SER A 63 3.59 -15.61 -3.84
C SER A 63 2.12 -15.83 -3.45
N GLY A 64 1.38 -16.51 -4.31
CA GLY A 64 -0.08 -16.70 -4.15
C GLY A 64 -0.88 -15.55 -4.76
N SER A 65 -2.02 -15.23 -4.14
CA SER A 65 -2.91 -14.15 -4.54
C SER A 65 -2.36 -12.79 -4.09
N VAL A 66 -1.35 -12.32 -4.80
CA VAL A 66 -0.69 -11.03 -4.57
C VAL A 66 -0.72 -10.16 -5.82
N ALA A 67 -0.63 -8.85 -5.64
CA ALA A 67 -0.61 -7.92 -6.77
C ALA A 67 0.64 -8.15 -7.65
N LYS A 68 0.51 -7.84 -8.94
CA LYS A 68 1.61 -8.00 -9.90
C LYS A 68 2.81 -7.14 -9.50
N ASN A 69 4.01 -7.68 -9.70
CA ASN A 69 5.29 -7.01 -9.40
C ASN A 69 5.43 -6.59 -7.92
N GLY A 70 4.72 -7.25 -7.00
CA GLY A 70 4.79 -6.94 -5.57
C GLY A 70 4.31 -5.53 -5.21
N GLY A 71 3.38 -4.96 -5.98
CA GLY A 71 2.71 -3.70 -5.59
C GLY A 71 1.67 -3.92 -4.48
N THR A 72 1.12 -2.82 -3.94
CA THR A 72 -0.02 -2.88 -3.02
C THR A 72 -1.22 -3.60 -3.66
N GLY A 73 -1.88 -4.46 -2.88
CA GLY A 73 -3.07 -5.21 -3.25
C GLY A 73 -4.34 -4.35 -3.32
N ASN A 74 -5.47 -4.97 -3.67
CA ASN A 74 -6.78 -4.32 -3.69
C ASN A 74 -7.55 -4.46 -2.37
N VAL A 75 -7.05 -5.24 -1.41
CA VAL A 75 -7.67 -5.38 -0.10
C VAL A 75 -7.53 -4.12 0.74
N THR A 76 -8.59 -3.75 1.45
CA THR A 76 -8.60 -2.63 2.39
C THR A 76 -8.98 -3.13 3.78
N SER A 77 -8.16 -2.84 4.79
CA SER A 77 -8.48 -3.20 6.18
C SER A 77 -9.80 -2.56 6.63
N ALA A 78 -10.68 -3.36 7.25
CA ALA A 78 -11.89 -2.91 7.91
C ALA A 78 -11.56 -2.12 9.20
N ASP A 79 -10.41 -2.38 9.83
CA ASP A 79 -9.88 -1.54 10.89
C ASP A 79 -9.08 -0.37 10.30
N VAL A 80 -9.64 0.82 10.39
CA VAL A 80 -9.05 2.08 9.89
C VAL A 80 -7.79 2.51 10.66
N ASN A 81 -7.53 1.94 11.83
CA ASN A 81 -6.34 2.24 12.62
C ASN A 81 -5.19 1.25 12.37
N TRP A 82 -5.47 0.15 11.67
CA TRP A 82 -4.44 -0.79 11.28
C TRP A 82 -3.65 -0.24 10.10
N THR A 83 -2.33 -0.27 10.21
CA THR A 83 -1.41 0.07 9.13
C THR A 83 -0.38 -1.03 8.97
N PRO A 84 0.01 -1.39 7.74
CA PRO A 84 1.14 -2.27 7.51
C PRO A 84 2.41 -1.71 8.19
N PRO A 85 3.37 -2.58 8.56
CA PRO A 85 4.66 -2.14 9.10
C PRO A 85 5.32 -1.14 8.16
N PRO A 86 5.64 0.08 8.61
CA PRO A 86 6.19 1.12 7.74
C PRO A 86 7.66 0.88 7.40
N CYS A 87 8.35 0.08 8.22
CA CYS A 87 9.71 -0.37 8.04
C CYS A 87 9.96 -1.59 8.94
N TRP A 88 11.10 -2.26 8.74
CA TRP A 88 11.54 -3.38 9.59
C TRP A 88 13.06 -3.54 9.52
N TYR A 89 13.65 -4.29 10.45
CA TYR A 89 15.05 -4.72 10.35
C TYR A 89 15.13 -6.12 9.74
N ALA A 90 15.96 -6.29 8.71
CA ALA A 90 16.14 -7.58 8.04
C ALA A 90 17.64 -7.87 7.77
N PRO A 91 18.00 -9.14 7.54
CA PRO A 91 19.36 -9.50 7.12
C PRO A 91 19.84 -8.67 5.92
N TYR A 92 21.02 -8.09 6.04
CA TYR A 92 21.59 -7.18 5.06
C TYR A 92 22.89 -7.69 4.45
N LEU A 93 23.96 -7.84 5.22
CA LEU A 93 25.27 -8.22 4.69
C LEU A 93 26.05 -9.10 5.67
N GLY A 94 26.84 -10.03 5.14
CA GLY A 94 27.90 -10.69 5.91
C GLY A 94 28.96 -9.69 6.37
N ALA A 95 29.73 -10.02 7.40
CA ALA A 95 30.67 -9.12 8.06
C ALA A 95 31.67 -8.45 7.10
N LYS A 96 32.28 -9.21 6.16
CA LYS A 96 33.27 -8.66 5.23
C LYS A 96 32.68 -7.65 4.25
N ASP A 97 31.51 -7.95 3.70
CA ASP A 97 30.82 -7.05 2.77
C ASP A 97 30.26 -5.84 3.50
N PHE A 98 29.74 -6.03 4.71
CA PHE A 98 29.29 -4.95 5.58
C PHE A 98 30.43 -3.99 5.91
N LYS A 99 31.60 -4.49 6.34
CA LYS A 99 32.81 -3.67 6.54
C LYS A 99 33.13 -2.84 5.31
N LYS A 100 33.24 -3.47 4.15
CA LYS A 100 33.57 -2.78 2.89
C LYS A 100 32.57 -1.66 2.58
N LYS A 101 31.28 -1.92 2.76
CA LYS A 101 30.20 -0.96 2.50
C LYS A 101 30.21 0.18 3.53
N MET A 102 30.18 -0.15 4.82
CA MET A 102 30.08 0.79 5.92
C MET A 102 31.32 1.68 6.02
N SER A 103 32.54 1.13 5.93
CA SER A 103 33.75 1.95 5.93
C SER A 103 33.78 2.94 4.76
N LYS A 104 33.35 2.52 3.56
CA LYS A 104 33.25 3.42 2.40
C LYS A 104 32.18 4.50 2.60
N ASP A 105 31.05 4.17 3.23
CA ASP A 105 30.00 5.13 3.53
C ASP A 105 30.45 6.16 4.57
N ILE A 106 31.11 5.72 5.64
CA ILE A 106 31.69 6.59 6.67
C ILE A 106 32.75 7.50 6.06
N GLU A 107 33.70 6.96 5.28
CA GLU A 107 34.76 7.74 4.63
C GLU A 107 34.17 8.82 3.70
N ARG A 108 33.16 8.46 2.90
CA ARG A 108 32.45 9.41 2.04
C ARG A 108 31.80 10.53 2.85
N GLN A 109 31.12 10.19 3.95
CA GLN A 109 30.46 11.17 4.80
C GLN A 109 31.47 12.06 5.52
N MET A 110 32.53 11.51 6.10
CA MET A 110 33.60 12.30 6.75
C MET A 110 34.30 13.25 5.77
N SER A 111 34.39 12.86 4.49
CA SER A 111 35.00 13.67 3.44
C SER A 111 34.08 14.77 2.88
N ALA A 112 32.79 14.79 3.25
CA ALA A 112 31.86 15.77 2.73
C ALA A 112 32.10 17.17 3.34
N PRO A 113 31.96 18.26 2.56
CA PRO A 113 32.16 19.61 3.06
C PRO A 113 31.27 19.92 4.26
N GLY A 114 31.88 20.47 5.32
CA GLY A 114 31.15 20.85 6.54
C GLY A 114 31.02 19.74 7.60
N MET A 115 31.57 18.55 7.37
CA MET A 115 31.50 17.40 8.29
C MET A 115 32.53 17.41 9.42
N GLY A 116 32.77 18.60 9.99
CA GLY A 116 33.52 18.79 11.23
C GLY A 116 32.62 18.82 12.46
N GLY A 117 33.18 19.20 13.61
CA GLY A 117 32.41 19.43 14.84
C GLY A 117 31.66 18.19 15.33
N HIS A 118 30.41 18.37 15.77
CA HIS A 118 29.59 17.29 16.34
C HIS A 118 29.27 16.18 15.32
N ALA A 119 29.01 16.52 14.06
CA ALA A 119 28.72 15.53 13.02
C ALA A 119 29.94 14.64 12.72
N GLY A 120 31.12 15.24 12.60
CA GLY A 120 32.37 14.48 12.44
C GLY A 120 32.71 13.63 13.67
N ALA A 121 32.44 14.13 14.88
CA ALA A 121 32.61 13.33 16.10
C ALA A 121 31.67 12.11 16.13
N ALA A 122 30.40 12.29 15.75
CA ALA A 122 29.43 11.19 15.66
C ALA A 122 29.86 10.12 14.63
N LEU A 123 30.42 10.50 13.49
CA LEU A 123 30.95 9.55 12.51
C LEU A 123 32.19 8.80 13.01
N ASN A 124 33.08 9.47 13.74
CA ASN A 124 34.21 8.78 14.38
C ASN A 124 33.72 7.79 15.44
N GLU A 125 32.69 8.14 16.21
CA GLU A 125 32.07 7.21 17.16
C GLU A 125 31.40 6.03 16.45
N LEU A 126 30.69 6.27 15.35
CA LEU A 126 30.12 5.21 14.51
C LEU A 126 31.20 4.30 13.93
N GLN A 127 32.33 4.85 13.49
CA GLN A 127 33.46 4.06 13.00
C GLN A 127 34.01 3.17 14.12
N ARG A 128 34.31 3.76 15.28
CA ARG A 128 34.80 3.03 16.45
C ARG A 128 33.79 1.99 16.94
N HIS A 129 32.50 2.24 16.76
CA HIS A 129 31.45 1.31 17.14
C HIS A 129 31.59 -0.01 16.38
N TYR A 130 31.94 0.03 15.10
CA TYR A 130 32.16 -1.18 14.32
C TYR A 130 33.60 -1.69 14.34
N GLU A 131 34.60 -0.84 14.60
CA GLU A 131 36.02 -1.22 14.51
C GLU A 131 36.65 -1.61 15.85
N ASP A 132 36.29 -0.92 16.93
CA ASP A 132 37.07 -0.83 18.17
C ASP A 132 36.24 -1.16 19.44
N ASP A 133 35.23 -2.04 19.32
CA ASP A 133 34.38 -2.48 20.44
C ASP A 133 33.70 -1.33 21.21
N TYR A 134 33.49 -0.18 20.55
CA TYR A 134 32.87 0.98 21.19
C TYR A 134 31.34 0.84 21.24
N GLY A 135 30.81 0.37 22.36
CA GLY A 135 29.37 0.23 22.59
C GLY A 135 28.75 1.35 23.40
N TRP A 136 27.42 1.47 23.29
CA TRP A 136 26.56 2.23 24.21
C TRP A 136 25.72 1.26 25.05
N THR A 137 24.95 1.78 26.01
CA THR A 137 24.22 0.97 27.02
C THR A 137 23.50 -0.25 26.43
N ASP A 138 22.75 -0.05 25.35
CA ASP A 138 21.90 -1.09 24.73
C ASP A 138 22.35 -1.44 23.30
N THR A 139 23.55 -1.01 22.91
CA THR A 139 24.09 -1.20 21.55
C THR A 139 25.55 -1.61 21.66
N PRO A 140 25.84 -2.92 21.70
CA PRO A 140 27.20 -3.42 21.84
C PRO A 140 28.04 -3.03 20.62
N GLY A 141 29.28 -2.59 20.86
CA GLY A 141 30.25 -2.39 19.79
C GLY A 141 30.77 -3.70 19.24
N TYR A 142 31.46 -3.61 18.11
CA TYR A 142 32.04 -4.71 17.39
C TYR A 142 33.53 -4.51 17.22
N LYS A 143 34.26 -5.63 17.14
CA LYS A 143 35.66 -5.65 16.76
C LYS A 143 35.76 -5.94 15.28
N ASP A 144 36.40 -5.04 14.54
CA ASP A 144 36.63 -5.17 13.10
C ASP A 144 35.40 -5.67 12.31
N TYR A 145 34.23 -5.09 12.57
CA TYR A 145 32.94 -5.42 11.96
C TYR A 145 32.59 -6.91 12.05
N ASN A 146 33.03 -7.62 13.09
CA ASN A 146 32.89 -9.07 13.21
C ASN A 146 33.47 -9.87 12.03
N VAL A 147 34.49 -9.36 11.32
CA VAL A 147 35.09 -10.05 10.15
C VAL A 147 35.59 -11.46 10.47
N GLU A 148 36.04 -11.72 11.70
CA GLU A 148 36.44 -13.05 12.15
C GLU A 148 35.26 -14.04 12.19
N LYS A 149 34.02 -13.55 12.32
CA LYS A 149 32.76 -14.32 12.32
C LYS A 149 32.03 -14.31 10.97
N ASP A 150 32.70 -13.90 9.90
CA ASP A 150 32.09 -13.85 8.58
C ASP A 150 31.60 -15.24 8.13
N GLY A 151 30.31 -15.35 7.78
CA GLY A 151 29.64 -16.61 7.46
C GLY A 151 28.97 -17.30 8.66
N GLU A 152 29.19 -16.82 9.89
CA GLU A 152 28.52 -17.30 11.10
C GLU A 152 27.27 -16.49 11.44
N GLY A 153 27.04 -15.37 10.74
CA GLY A 153 25.91 -14.47 10.92
C GLY A 153 25.90 -13.37 9.88
N MET A 154 25.03 -12.39 10.07
CA MET A 154 24.89 -11.21 9.22
C MET A 154 24.61 -9.96 10.05
N PHE A 155 25.02 -8.80 9.52
CA PHE A 155 24.45 -7.53 9.94
C PHE A 155 23.04 -7.40 9.38
N TRP A 156 22.14 -6.96 10.25
CA TRP A 156 20.77 -6.59 9.94
C TRP A 156 20.69 -5.08 9.86
N ALA A 157 19.84 -4.56 8.97
CA ALA A 157 19.67 -3.13 8.76
C ALA A 157 18.21 -2.80 8.50
N ALA A 158 17.86 -1.52 8.67
CA ALA A 158 16.54 -1.01 8.36
C ALA A 158 16.20 -1.20 6.87
N VAL A 159 14.97 -1.62 6.62
CA VAL A 159 14.34 -1.72 5.31
C VAL A 159 13.08 -0.87 5.35
N GLU A 160 12.99 0.08 4.43
CA GLU A 160 11.80 0.91 4.25
C GLU A 160 10.69 0.13 3.55
N ASN A 161 9.44 0.29 4.00
CA ASN A 161 8.28 -0.18 3.24
C ASN A 161 8.01 0.81 2.09
N PRO A 162 8.23 0.46 0.81
CA PRO A 162 8.01 1.39 -0.29
C PRO A 162 6.55 1.82 -0.45
N ASP A 163 5.61 1.02 0.05
CA ASP A 163 4.18 1.27 0.01
C ASP A 163 3.69 2.13 1.21
N GLU A 164 4.57 2.54 2.14
CA GLU A 164 4.26 3.56 3.14
C GLU A 164 4.50 4.97 2.56
N PRO A 165 3.43 5.76 2.32
CA PRO A 165 3.55 7.09 1.75
C PRO A 165 4.09 8.14 2.74
N ASP A 166 3.92 7.94 4.05
CA ASP A 166 4.45 8.85 5.06
C ASP A 166 5.94 8.61 5.26
N LEU A 167 6.76 9.52 4.74
CA LEU A 167 8.22 9.46 4.87
C LEU A 167 8.70 9.34 6.32
N LEU A 168 8.01 9.95 7.28
CA LEU A 168 8.43 9.90 8.68
C LEU A 168 8.18 8.53 9.29
N LYS A 169 7.09 7.86 8.89
CA LYS A 169 6.86 6.46 9.28
C LYS A 169 7.80 5.53 8.56
N ARG A 170 7.94 5.70 7.24
CA ARG A 170 8.78 4.84 6.41
C ARG A 170 10.25 4.82 6.86
N SER A 171 10.74 5.94 7.38
CA SER A 171 12.10 6.09 7.90
C SER A 171 12.22 5.95 9.44
N SER A 172 11.21 5.40 10.13
CA SER A 172 11.23 5.33 11.60
C SER A 172 12.19 4.28 12.18
N CYS A 173 12.58 3.28 11.39
CA CYS A 173 13.58 2.28 11.75
C CYS A 173 14.97 2.91 11.63
N THR A 174 15.46 3.44 12.75
CA THR A 174 16.65 4.31 12.81
C THR A 174 17.83 3.70 13.55
N ASP A 175 17.69 2.48 14.08
CA ASP A 175 18.77 1.80 14.77
C ASP A 175 19.94 1.51 13.83
N LEU A 176 21.14 1.55 14.41
CA LEU A 176 22.35 1.18 13.70
C LEU A 176 22.30 -0.31 13.32
N PRO A 177 22.85 -0.67 12.14
CA PRO A 177 22.98 -2.07 11.79
C PRO A 177 23.62 -2.91 12.88
N PHE A 178 23.02 -4.06 13.16
CA PHE A 178 23.41 -4.92 14.28
C PHE A 178 23.66 -6.36 13.83
N TRP A 179 24.54 -7.06 14.54
CA TRP A 179 24.91 -8.43 14.20
C TRP A 179 23.91 -9.43 14.79
N VAL A 180 23.55 -10.43 13.98
CA VAL A 180 22.79 -11.61 14.41
C VAL A 180 23.51 -12.86 13.92
N ASP A 181 23.79 -13.78 14.84
CA ASP A 181 24.36 -15.09 14.53
C ASP A 181 23.33 -15.98 13.81
N ASN A 182 23.80 -16.86 12.94
CA ASN A 182 22.94 -17.77 12.18
C ASN A 182 22.16 -18.71 13.11
N GLY A 183 20.87 -18.86 12.85
CA GLY A 183 19.97 -19.70 13.67
C GLY A 183 19.55 -19.10 15.00
N GLU A 184 20.09 -17.94 15.39
CA GLU A 184 19.64 -17.20 16.56
C GLU A 184 18.51 -16.22 16.20
N ALA A 185 17.67 -15.90 17.19
CA ALA A 185 16.66 -14.86 17.05
C ALA A 185 17.31 -13.46 17.12
N PRO A 186 16.75 -12.45 16.42
CA PRO A 186 17.23 -11.08 16.57
C PRO A 186 17.09 -10.61 18.03
N PRO A 187 17.99 -9.75 18.52
CA PRO A 187 17.93 -9.24 19.88
C PRO A 187 16.58 -8.54 20.19
N PRO A 188 15.94 -8.79 21.35
CA PRO A 188 14.59 -8.30 21.64
C PRO A 188 14.40 -6.78 21.65
N GLN A 189 15.48 -6.00 21.80
CA GLN A 189 15.42 -4.54 21.76
C GLN A 189 15.10 -3.98 20.37
N TYR A 190 15.26 -4.77 19.31
CA TYR A 190 14.89 -4.40 17.95
C TYR A 190 13.48 -4.92 17.68
N GLU A 191 12.48 -4.22 18.20
CA GLU A 191 11.06 -4.64 18.15
C GLU A 191 10.56 -4.85 16.70
N GLU A 192 11.07 -4.07 15.75
CA GLU A 192 10.75 -4.15 14.32
C GLU A 192 11.65 -5.12 13.54
N ALA A 193 12.41 -6.00 14.20
CA ALA A 193 13.13 -7.07 13.51
C ALA A 193 12.14 -8.02 12.82
N ILE A 194 12.40 -8.38 11.57
CA ILE A 194 11.45 -9.14 10.74
C ILE A 194 10.98 -10.42 11.44
N THR A 195 9.67 -10.51 11.66
CA THR A 195 9.00 -11.67 12.28
C THR A 195 8.02 -12.30 11.28
N PRO A 196 7.51 -13.53 11.55
CA PRO A 196 6.38 -14.06 10.78
C PRO A 196 5.15 -13.14 10.76
N GLU A 197 4.90 -12.38 11.84
CA GLU A 197 3.78 -11.44 11.90
C GLU A 197 3.99 -10.25 10.95
N ILE A 198 5.20 -9.68 10.90
CA ILE A 198 5.53 -8.64 9.91
C ILE A 198 5.37 -9.19 8.49
N LEU A 199 5.85 -10.42 8.22
CA LEU A 199 5.64 -11.07 6.92
C LEU A 199 4.15 -11.27 6.60
N ALA A 200 3.32 -11.65 7.59
CA ALA A 200 1.88 -11.80 7.38
C ALA A 200 1.21 -10.46 7.06
N ALA A 201 1.60 -9.39 7.75
CA ALA A 201 1.10 -8.04 7.49
C ALA A 201 1.52 -7.53 6.10
N LEU A 202 2.74 -7.83 5.66
CA LEU A 202 3.19 -7.53 4.29
C LEU A 202 2.44 -8.38 3.26
N ALA A 203 2.27 -9.68 3.48
CA ALA A 203 1.45 -10.53 2.62
C ALA A 203 0.01 -10.00 2.52
N TYR A 204 -0.53 -9.47 3.61
CA TYR A 204 -1.85 -8.83 3.63
C TYR A 204 -1.87 -7.52 2.82
N GLN A 205 -0.89 -6.63 2.99
CA GLN A 205 -0.75 -5.40 2.21
C GLN A 205 -0.68 -5.64 0.70
N HIS A 206 -0.01 -6.73 0.29
CA HIS A 206 0.15 -7.09 -1.12
C HIS A 206 -0.98 -8.00 -1.65
N MET A 207 -1.96 -8.36 -0.83
CA MET A 207 -2.98 -9.35 -1.18
C MET A 207 -3.92 -8.84 -2.28
N GLN A 208 -4.06 -9.66 -3.33
CA GLN A 208 -4.97 -9.42 -4.44
C GLN A 208 -6.18 -10.34 -4.31
N LEU A 209 -7.29 -9.77 -3.87
CA LEU A 209 -8.59 -10.42 -3.82
C LEU A 209 -9.21 -10.49 -5.23
N PRO A 210 -10.00 -11.55 -5.52
CA PRO A 210 -10.66 -11.68 -6.81
C PRO A 210 -11.67 -10.55 -7.05
N ASP A 211 -11.79 -10.13 -8.31
CA ASP A 211 -12.82 -9.18 -8.72
C ASP A 211 -14.20 -9.74 -8.40
N THR A 212 -14.97 -8.95 -7.66
CA THR A 212 -16.33 -9.33 -7.30
C THR A 212 -17.29 -8.71 -8.28
N GLU A 213 -17.91 -9.54 -9.12
CA GLU A 213 -19.14 -9.16 -9.80
C GLU A 213 -20.28 -9.92 -9.13
N VAL A 214 -21.05 -9.22 -8.30
CA VAL A 214 -22.28 -9.77 -7.73
C VAL A 214 -23.23 -10.10 -8.87
N SER A 215 -23.73 -11.32 -8.88
CA SER A 215 -24.76 -11.72 -9.82
C SER A 215 -26.10 -11.14 -9.38
N LEU A 216 -26.74 -10.39 -10.27
CA LEU A 216 -28.02 -9.77 -10.01
C LEU A 216 -29.14 -10.43 -10.82
N LYS A 217 -30.36 -10.45 -10.30
CA LYS A 217 -31.55 -10.72 -11.13
C LYS A 217 -32.68 -9.75 -10.79
N PRO A 218 -33.11 -8.90 -11.74
CA PRO A 218 -32.58 -8.72 -13.11
C PRO A 218 -31.13 -8.19 -13.17
N GLU A 219 -30.37 -8.57 -14.21
CA GLU A 219 -28.89 -8.37 -14.31
C GLU A 219 -28.44 -6.93 -14.57
N GLU A 220 -29.31 -6.03 -15.06
CA GLU A 220 -28.92 -4.65 -15.41
C GLU A 220 -30.06 -3.64 -15.19
N THR A 221 -31.23 -3.97 -15.72
CA THR A 221 -32.42 -3.12 -15.65
C THR A 221 -33.47 -3.78 -14.76
N THR A 222 -33.74 -3.15 -13.64
CA THR A 222 -34.84 -3.51 -12.75
C THR A 222 -35.97 -2.48 -12.82
N LYS A 223 -37.05 -2.73 -12.10
CA LYS A 223 -38.24 -1.89 -12.05
C LYS A 223 -38.48 -1.40 -10.64
N VAL A 224 -39.14 -0.25 -10.54
CA VAL A 224 -39.60 0.27 -9.25
C VAL A 224 -40.50 -0.78 -8.58
N ASN A 225 -40.24 -1.04 -7.29
CA ASN A 225 -40.91 -2.05 -6.46
C ASN A 225 -40.73 -3.50 -6.92
N LEU A 226 -39.77 -3.80 -7.79
CA LEU A 226 -39.38 -5.17 -8.13
C LEU A 226 -38.16 -5.57 -7.31
N PRO A 227 -38.22 -6.67 -6.54
CA PRO A 227 -37.04 -7.21 -5.87
C PRO A 227 -35.98 -7.66 -6.88
N THR A 228 -34.79 -7.08 -6.76
CA THR A 228 -33.58 -7.51 -7.44
C THR A 228 -32.82 -8.46 -6.52
N TRP A 229 -32.72 -9.72 -6.91
CA TRP A 229 -31.95 -10.75 -6.22
C TRP A 229 -30.46 -10.52 -6.43
N ALA A 230 -29.64 -10.80 -5.43
CA ALA A 230 -28.20 -10.68 -5.46
C ALA A 230 -27.55 -11.92 -4.84
N TRP A 231 -26.53 -12.47 -5.49
CA TRP A 231 -25.76 -13.60 -4.95
C TRP A 231 -24.34 -13.60 -5.50
N LEU A 232 -23.45 -14.33 -4.81
CA LEU A 232 -22.10 -14.60 -5.29
C LEU A 232 -21.96 -16.06 -5.72
N ASP A 233 -21.33 -16.27 -6.87
CA ASP A 233 -21.02 -17.61 -7.35
C ASP A 233 -19.87 -18.19 -6.52
N LYS A 234 -20.12 -19.33 -5.87
CA LYS A 234 -19.13 -20.03 -5.06
C LYS A 234 -17.86 -20.35 -5.84
N ALA A 235 -17.95 -20.61 -7.14
CA ALA A 235 -16.81 -20.99 -7.96
C ALA A 235 -15.78 -19.86 -8.16
N VAL A 236 -16.14 -18.61 -7.85
CA VAL A 236 -15.28 -17.42 -8.01
C VAL A 236 -14.75 -16.92 -6.66
N PHE A 237 -15.32 -17.42 -5.56
CA PHE A 237 -15.30 -16.77 -4.26
C PHE A 237 -14.80 -17.71 -3.16
N ASP A 238 -13.81 -18.52 -3.49
CA ASP A 238 -13.09 -19.39 -2.57
C ASP A 238 -12.09 -18.59 -1.71
N GLU A 239 -11.58 -19.24 -0.66
CA GLU A 239 -10.47 -18.69 0.12
C GLU A 239 -9.24 -18.45 -0.77
N VAL A 240 -8.53 -17.35 -0.50
CA VAL A 240 -7.29 -17.01 -1.21
C VAL A 240 -6.15 -16.81 -0.24
N GLN A 241 -4.94 -17.12 -0.68
CA GLN A 241 -3.75 -17.09 0.16
C GLN A 241 -2.66 -16.24 -0.47
N ALA A 242 -2.07 -15.35 0.32
CA ALA A 242 -0.88 -14.59 0.01
C ALA A 242 0.25 -15.01 0.95
N THR A 243 1.44 -15.25 0.42
CA THR A 243 2.61 -15.65 1.22
C THR A 243 3.74 -14.67 1.02
N ALA A 244 4.32 -14.19 2.12
CA ALA A 244 5.56 -13.44 2.15
C ALA A 244 6.66 -14.29 2.78
N SER A 245 7.85 -14.28 2.20
CA SER A 245 8.98 -15.08 2.68
C SER A 245 10.31 -14.35 2.51
N ILE A 246 11.25 -14.68 3.38
CA ILE A 246 12.62 -14.17 3.35
C ILE A 246 13.53 -15.35 3.64
N ALA A 247 14.54 -15.56 2.79
CA ALA A 247 15.46 -16.67 2.93
C ALA A 247 16.88 -16.25 2.56
N VAL A 248 17.79 -16.40 3.51
CA VAL A 248 19.23 -16.18 3.39
C VAL A 248 19.97 -17.29 4.14
N PRO A 249 21.28 -17.48 3.91
CA PRO A 249 22.05 -18.46 4.68
C PRO A 249 21.87 -18.24 6.18
N GLY A 250 21.47 -19.29 6.90
CA GLY A 250 21.31 -19.25 8.36
C GLY A 250 20.03 -18.58 8.88
N PHE A 251 19.17 -18.04 8.02
CA PHE A 251 17.90 -17.42 8.42
C PHE A 251 16.83 -17.54 7.33
N ALA A 252 15.68 -18.11 7.69
CA ALA A 252 14.54 -18.22 6.79
C ALA A 252 13.24 -18.07 7.58
N LEU A 253 12.36 -17.19 7.11
CA LEU A 253 11.01 -17.02 7.63
C LEU A 253 10.02 -16.96 6.46
N GLN A 254 8.81 -17.42 6.73
CA GLN A 254 7.65 -17.27 5.86
C GLN A 254 6.39 -17.08 6.72
N ALA A 255 5.42 -16.39 6.15
CA ALA A 255 4.06 -16.35 6.63
C ALA A 255 3.06 -16.34 5.46
N THR A 256 1.98 -17.07 5.63
CA THR A 256 0.87 -17.21 4.70
C THR A 256 -0.38 -16.61 5.34
N THR A 257 -0.87 -15.53 4.73
CA THR A 257 -2.12 -14.86 5.07
C THR A 257 -3.22 -15.43 4.19
N THR A 258 -4.30 -15.87 4.82
CA THR A 258 -5.50 -16.45 4.19
C THR A 258 -6.65 -15.48 4.36
N ALA A 259 -7.32 -15.14 3.26
CA ALA A 259 -8.55 -14.40 3.26
C ALA A 259 -9.71 -15.34 2.97
N LYS A 260 -10.64 -15.42 3.92
CA LYS A 260 -11.86 -16.21 3.79
C LYS A 260 -13.06 -15.27 3.76
N PRO A 261 -13.94 -15.37 2.77
CA PRO A 261 -15.07 -14.47 2.71
C PRO A 261 -16.13 -14.80 3.77
N VAL A 262 -16.77 -13.77 4.33
CA VAL A 262 -17.75 -13.93 5.42
C VAL A 262 -19.06 -13.18 5.21
N SER A 263 -19.06 -12.04 4.52
CA SER A 263 -20.28 -11.32 4.21
C SER A 263 -20.16 -10.46 2.94
N LEU A 264 -21.31 -10.18 2.32
CA LEU A 264 -21.48 -9.21 1.24
C LEU A 264 -22.36 -8.07 1.75
N LYS A 265 -21.84 -6.86 1.67
CA LYS A 265 -22.57 -5.62 1.90
C LYS A 265 -23.05 -5.05 0.58
N LEU A 266 -24.37 -4.83 0.49
CA LEU A 266 -25.03 -4.16 -0.62
C LEU A 266 -25.46 -2.76 -0.22
N GLU A 267 -24.96 -1.76 -0.94
CA GLU A 267 -25.33 -0.36 -0.77
C GLU A 267 -25.98 0.16 -2.06
N PRO A 268 -27.31 0.39 -2.09
CA PRO A 268 -28.05 0.66 -3.34
C PRO A 268 -27.65 1.90 -4.14
N GLY A 269 -26.79 2.78 -3.61
CA GLY A 269 -26.46 4.07 -4.21
C GLY A 269 -27.57 5.14 -4.09
N THR A 270 -28.64 4.85 -3.36
CA THR A 270 -29.76 5.77 -3.11
C THR A 270 -30.43 5.44 -1.78
N LYS A 271 -31.02 6.46 -1.14
CA LYS A 271 -31.88 6.29 0.03
C LYS A 271 -33.28 5.79 -0.32
N ASP A 272 -33.68 5.90 -1.59
CA ASP A 272 -34.99 5.49 -2.08
C ASP A 272 -34.94 4.01 -2.52
N ALA A 273 -34.43 3.14 -1.64
CA ALA A 273 -34.30 1.70 -1.84
C ALA A 273 -34.36 0.96 -0.49
N GLU A 274 -34.82 -0.28 -0.53
CA GLU A 274 -34.81 -1.22 0.58
C GLU A 274 -33.85 -2.36 0.29
N THR A 275 -33.08 -2.78 1.28
CA THR A 275 -32.17 -3.92 1.18
C THR A 275 -32.76 -5.16 1.84
N TYR A 276 -32.32 -6.32 1.38
CA TYR A 276 -32.68 -7.62 1.89
C TYR A 276 -31.38 -8.39 2.16
N PRO A 277 -31.09 -8.77 3.42
CA PRO A 277 -31.80 -8.36 4.64
C PRO A 277 -31.76 -6.83 4.84
N ALA A 278 -32.59 -6.30 5.74
CA ALA A 278 -32.68 -4.84 5.97
C ALA A 278 -31.37 -4.16 6.40
N SER A 279 -30.39 -4.93 6.90
CA SER A 279 -29.03 -4.44 7.14
C SER A 279 -28.26 -4.15 5.86
N GLY A 280 -28.67 -4.70 4.72
CA GLY A 280 -27.90 -4.78 3.48
C GLY A 280 -26.71 -5.73 3.56
N GLU A 281 -26.57 -6.48 4.65
CA GLU A 281 -25.45 -7.39 4.86
C GLU A 281 -25.90 -8.84 4.76
N CYS A 282 -25.48 -9.49 3.68
CA CYS A 282 -25.74 -10.88 3.37
C CYS A 282 -24.58 -11.73 3.90
N THR A 283 -24.80 -12.47 4.99
CA THR A 283 -23.80 -13.35 5.57
C THR A 283 -23.59 -14.60 4.72
N ILE A 284 -22.43 -15.21 4.82
CA ILE A 284 -22.15 -16.51 4.21
C ILE A 284 -23.07 -17.60 4.79
N ASP A 285 -23.67 -18.38 3.88
CA ASP A 285 -24.49 -19.52 4.17
C ASP A 285 -23.64 -20.71 4.64
N ALA A 286 -24.28 -21.69 5.29
CA ALA A 286 -23.60 -22.86 5.85
C ALA A 286 -22.86 -23.72 4.79
N ASP A 287 -23.26 -23.59 3.53
CA ASP A 287 -22.69 -24.28 2.38
C ASP A 287 -21.67 -23.43 1.60
N GLY A 288 -21.32 -22.24 2.12
CA GLY A 288 -20.31 -21.34 1.56
C GLY A 288 -20.80 -20.34 0.50
N SER A 289 -22.10 -20.26 0.19
CA SER A 289 -22.60 -19.21 -0.73
C SER A 289 -22.89 -17.93 0.03
N ILE A 290 -23.01 -16.84 -0.71
CA ILE A 290 -23.70 -15.65 -0.23
C ILE A 290 -24.93 -15.42 -1.09
N GLY A 291 -26.10 -15.44 -0.45
CA GLY A 291 -27.38 -15.32 -1.14
C GLY A 291 -27.78 -16.61 -1.85
N GLU A 292 -28.87 -16.54 -2.62
CA GLU A 292 -29.38 -17.68 -3.39
C GLU A 292 -29.47 -17.30 -4.87
N PRO A 293 -28.90 -18.12 -5.78
CA PRO A 293 -29.10 -17.95 -7.21
C PRO A 293 -30.58 -17.91 -7.56
N TYR A 294 -31.00 -16.87 -8.29
CA TYR A 294 -32.39 -16.75 -8.70
C TYR A 294 -32.83 -17.93 -9.58
N ALA A 295 -33.98 -18.51 -9.26
CA ALA A 295 -34.62 -19.55 -10.07
C ALA A 295 -35.99 -19.08 -10.59
N GLU A 296 -36.37 -19.53 -11.79
CA GLU A 296 -37.70 -19.28 -12.34
C GLU A 296 -38.79 -19.75 -11.36
N GLY A 297 -39.78 -18.90 -11.12
CA GLY A 297 -40.86 -19.14 -10.15
C GLY A 297 -40.70 -18.42 -8.81
N LYS A 298 -39.53 -17.83 -8.53
CA LYS A 298 -39.28 -17.06 -7.29
C LYS A 298 -39.56 -15.56 -7.39
N ALA A 299 -40.26 -15.11 -8.43
CA ALA A 299 -40.48 -13.68 -8.69
C ALA A 299 -41.27 -12.98 -7.56
N ASP A 300 -42.13 -13.71 -6.86
CA ASP A 300 -42.95 -13.21 -5.76
C ASP A 300 -42.31 -13.45 -4.37
N GLU A 301 -41.14 -14.09 -4.31
CA GLU A 301 -40.41 -14.36 -3.07
C GLU A 301 -39.49 -13.19 -2.70
N THR A 302 -39.30 -13.00 -1.40
CA THR A 302 -38.31 -12.05 -0.90
C THR A 302 -36.92 -12.66 -1.05
N PRO A 303 -35.98 -11.98 -1.74
CA PRO A 303 -34.63 -12.49 -1.88
C PRO A 303 -33.94 -12.60 -0.51
N PRO A 304 -33.16 -13.65 -0.25
CA PRO A 304 -32.36 -13.74 0.97
C PRO A 304 -31.25 -12.68 0.99
N CYS A 305 -30.76 -12.30 -0.19
CA CYS A 305 -29.84 -11.20 -0.43
C CYS A 305 -30.31 -10.41 -1.66
N GLY A 306 -30.53 -9.10 -1.54
CA GLY A 306 -31.07 -8.32 -2.65
C GLY A 306 -31.46 -6.89 -2.29
N ILE A 307 -32.07 -6.22 -3.27
CA ILE A 307 -32.43 -4.80 -3.19
C ILE A 307 -33.76 -4.57 -3.91
N THR A 308 -34.63 -3.73 -3.35
CA THR A 308 -35.80 -3.19 -4.05
C THR A 308 -35.68 -1.68 -4.15
N TYR A 309 -35.66 -1.15 -5.37
CA TYR A 309 -35.63 0.29 -5.59
C TYR A 309 -37.05 0.87 -5.58
N LEU A 310 -37.23 1.97 -4.84
CA LEU A 310 -38.52 2.64 -4.65
C LEU A 310 -38.71 3.84 -5.59
N ARG A 311 -37.69 4.19 -6.37
CA ARG A 311 -37.74 5.28 -7.34
C ARG A 311 -36.98 4.93 -8.63
N SER A 312 -37.44 5.49 -9.74
CA SER A 312 -36.76 5.42 -11.03
C SER A 312 -35.43 6.19 -11.01
N SER A 313 -34.42 5.65 -11.69
CA SER A 313 -33.14 6.34 -11.92
C SER A 313 -33.23 7.40 -13.03
N GLY A 314 -34.40 7.55 -13.66
CA GLY A 314 -34.64 8.51 -14.73
C GLY A 314 -33.83 8.16 -15.98
N SER A 315 -33.04 9.12 -16.47
CA SER A 315 -32.10 8.90 -17.58
C SER A 315 -30.70 8.45 -17.14
N GLY A 316 -30.48 8.27 -15.84
CA GLY A 316 -29.21 7.81 -15.26
C GLY A 316 -29.31 6.42 -14.64
N THR A 317 -28.32 6.08 -13.82
CA THR A 317 -28.24 4.83 -13.05
C THR A 317 -28.03 5.13 -11.57
N TYR A 318 -28.38 4.16 -10.72
CA TYR A 318 -27.87 4.12 -9.36
C TYR A 318 -26.54 3.37 -9.33
N ASN A 319 -25.61 3.82 -8.48
CA ASN A 319 -24.33 3.16 -8.28
C ASN A 319 -24.47 2.17 -7.13
N LEU A 320 -24.76 0.91 -7.45
CA LEU A 320 -24.80 -0.16 -6.47
C LEU A 320 -23.36 -0.52 -6.08
N GLN A 321 -23.01 -0.30 -4.82
CA GLN A 321 -21.75 -0.76 -4.28
C GLN A 321 -21.93 -2.13 -3.63
N ALA A 322 -21.12 -3.09 -4.06
CA ALA A 322 -21.08 -4.44 -3.54
C ALA A 322 -19.70 -4.70 -2.91
N THR A 323 -19.65 -4.73 -1.59
CA THR A 323 -18.41 -4.87 -0.82
C THR A 323 -18.42 -6.17 -0.05
N ILE A 324 -17.40 -7.01 -0.24
CA ILE A 324 -17.22 -8.21 0.57
C ILE A 324 -16.32 -7.91 1.75
N THR A 325 -16.68 -8.49 2.88
CA THR A 325 -15.82 -8.65 4.05
C THR A 325 -15.17 -10.03 4.04
N TRP A 326 -13.87 -10.05 4.27
CA TRP A 326 -13.01 -11.22 4.34
C TRP A 326 -12.41 -11.32 5.74
N GLU A 327 -12.63 -12.43 6.42
CA GLU A 327 -11.90 -12.79 7.63
C GLU A 327 -10.45 -13.11 7.25
N ILE A 328 -9.50 -12.47 7.92
CA ILE A 328 -8.07 -12.60 7.62
C ILE A 328 -7.37 -13.33 8.76
N ALA A 329 -6.82 -14.50 8.46
CA ALA A 329 -6.01 -15.29 9.38
C ALA A 329 -4.67 -15.62 8.74
N TRP A 330 -3.63 -15.84 9.55
CA TRP A 330 -2.31 -16.18 9.02
C TRP A 330 -1.62 -17.27 9.82
N THR A 331 -0.71 -17.96 9.14
CA THR A 331 0.19 -18.96 9.74
C THR A 331 1.60 -18.71 9.25
N GLY A 332 2.61 -19.06 10.05
CA GLY A 332 3.99 -18.77 9.73
C GLY A 332 4.98 -19.78 10.30
N THR A 333 6.25 -19.49 10.04
CA THR A 333 7.38 -20.33 10.47
C THR A 333 7.36 -20.55 11.98
N GLY A 334 7.71 -21.76 12.42
CA GLY A 334 7.73 -22.11 13.84
C GLY A 334 6.34 -22.32 14.47
N GLY A 335 5.28 -22.38 13.66
CA GLY A 335 3.90 -22.53 14.15
C GLY A 335 3.30 -21.21 14.67
N ALA A 336 3.94 -20.08 14.37
CA ALA A 336 3.36 -18.76 14.59
C ALA A 336 2.08 -18.59 13.76
N GLY A 337 1.16 -17.77 14.25
CA GLY A 337 -0.09 -17.49 13.57
C GLY A 337 -1.02 -16.66 14.43
N GLY A 338 -2.11 -16.21 13.83
CA GLY A 338 -3.11 -15.39 14.48
C GLY A 338 -4.05 -14.79 13.45
N ASP A 339 -4.80 -13.80 13.91
CA ASP A 339 -5.74 -13.06 13.08
C ASP A 339 -5.15 -11.69 12.71
N LEU A 340 -5.54 -11.18 11.55
CA LEU A 340 -5.36 -9.80 11.15
C LEU A 340 -6.75 -9.15 11.02
N PRO A 341 -6.85 -7.81 10.99
CA PRO A 341 -8.13 -7.17 10.76
C PRO A 341 -8.78 -7.65 9.47
N ASP A 342 -10.10 -7.83 9.51
CA ASP A 342 -10.88 -8.20 8.34
C ASP A 342 -10.56 -7.31 7.14
N GLY A 343 -10.49 -7.90 5.97
CA GLY A 343 -10.27 -7.23 4.70
C GLY A 343 -11.58 -6.92 4.02
N THR A 344 -11.64 -5.81 3.31
CA THR A 344 -12.77 -5.45 2.46
C THR A 344 -12.30 -5.19 1.05
N PHE A 345 -13.08 -5.66 0.09
CA PHE A 345 -12.91 -5.31 -1.30
C PHE A 345 -14.27 -5.36 -1.99
N GLY A 346 -14.53 -4.40 -2.86
CA GLY A 346 -15.82 -4.25 -3.50
C GLY A 346 -15.72 -3.53 -4.83
N ASN A 347 -16.77 -3.71 -5.62
CA ASN A 347 -16.92 -3.08 -6.92
C ASN A 347 -18.26 -2.35 -7.01
N ASP A 348 -18.29 -1.39 -7.91
CA ASP A 348 -19.47 -0.61 -8.23
C ASP A 348 -20.15 -1.16 -9.49
N GLN A 349 -21.47 -1.29 -9.45
CA GLN A 349 -22.30 -1.72 -10.57
C GLN A 349 -23.39 -0.69 -10.86
N ALA A 350 -23.55 -0.33 -12.13
CA ALA A 350 -24.59 0.61 -12.55
C ALA A 350 -25.93 -0.10 -12.72
N VAL A 351 -26.94 0.29 -11.93
CA VAL A 351 -28.29 -0.28 -11.99
C VAL A 351 -29.27 0.71 -12.60
N THR A 352 -29.97 0.31 -13.65
CA THR A 352 -31.06 1.10 -14.25
C THR A 352 -32.39 0.72 -13.62
N VAL A 353 -33.14 1.69 -13.10
CA VAL A 353 -34.47 1.44 -12.50
C VAL A 353 -35.54 2.15 -13.30
N GLN A 354 -36.43 1.36 -13.90
CA GLN A 354 -37.55 1.87 -14.70
C GLN A 354 -38.85 1.89 -13.90
N GLU A 355 -39.67 2.90 -14.14
CA GLU A 355 -41.04 2.93 -13.62
C GLU A 355 -42.00 2.46 -14.71
N ILE A 356 -42.83 1.45 -14.42
CA ILE A 356 -43.92 1.08 -15.31
C ILE A 356 -45.16 1.88 -14.93
N GLN A 357 -45.63 2.68 -15.89
CA GLN A 357 -46.93 3.34 -15.81
C GLN A 357 -47.95 2.52 -16.61
N ALA A 358 -48.93 1.92 -15.93
CA ALA A 358 -50.05 1.27 -16.61
C ALA A 358 -51.19 2.28 -16.80
N ILE A 359 -51.49 2.62 -18.06
CA ILE A 359 -52.69 3.41 -18.39
C ILE A 359 -53.86 2.44 -18.52
N ASN A 360 -54.77 2.43 -17.55
CA ASN A 360 -56.02 1.71 -17.66
C ASN A 360 -56.98 2.54 -18.54
N ARG A 361 -57.41 1.99 -19.68
CA ARG A 361 -58.30 2.66 -20.64
C ARG A 361 -59.75 2.26 -20.44
#